data_AF-A0A661T1R4-F1
#
_entry.id   AF-A0A661T1R4-F1
#
_cell.length_a   1.000
_cell.length_b   1.000
_cell.length_c   1.000
_cell.angle_alpha   90.00
_cell.angle_beta   90.00
_cell.angle_gamma   90.00
#
_symmetry.space_group_name_H-M   'P 1'
#
loop_
_entity.id
_entity.type
_entity.pdbx_description
1 polymer ?
#
loop_
_entity_poly.entity_id
_entity_poly.type
_entity_poly.pdbx_seq_one_letter_code
_entity_poly.pdbx_strand_id
1 'polypeptide(L)'
;RPDLNVVCHVHGAHIIAASIMARPGRDTLPPLTPAFAALAWPLAMLPFQVPGTRALAKSAAREFSGKRRALLLRNHGLLTVGSSFREAVTLAEEVDEAARVFVLTGGRGDTIPEEDIPRIR
;
A
#
# COMPACT_ATOMS: atom_id res chain seq x y z
N ARG A 1 12.69 8.97 10.44
CA ARG A 1 11.25 9.24 10.63
C ARG A 1 10.93 9.16 12.12
N PRO A 2 11.24 10.20 12.90
CA PRO A 2 10.95 10.23 14.34
C PRO A 2 9.45 10.39 14.65
N ASP A 3 8.65 10.76 13.65
CA ASP A 3 7.19 10.89 13.70
C ASP A 3 6.45 9.54 13.64
N LEU A 4 7.17 8.43 13.47
CA LEU A 4 6.62 7.09 13.33
C LEU A 4 6.93 6.24 14.56
N ASN A 5 5.87 5.67 15.15
CA ASN A 5 5.98 4.84 16.35
C ASN A 5 5.49 3.41 16.13
N VAL A 6 4.74 3.16 15.04
CA VAL A 6 4.17 1.85 14.74
C VAL A 6 4.51 1.45 13.31
N VAL A 7 4.97 0.20 13.16
CA VAL A 7 5.09 -0.50 11.88
C VAL A 7 4.15 -1.69 11.94
N CYS A 8 3.25 -1.80 10.96
CA CYS A 8 2.35 -2.93 10.82
C CYS A 8 2.74 -3.71 9.56
N HIS A 9 2.95 -5.01 9.70
CA HIS A 9 3.23 -5.92 8.60
C HIS A 9 2.16 -7.00 8.55
N VAL A 10 1.40 -7.05 7.45
CA VAL A 10 0.25 -7.97 7.32
C VAL A 10 0.25 -8.69 5.98
N HIS A 11 -0.36 -9.88 5.99
CA HIS A 11 -0.42 -10.84 4.87
C HIS A 11 -1.89 -11.12 4.50
N GLY A 12 -2.69 -10.08 4.23
CA GLY A 12 -4.07 -10.25 3.76
C GLY A 12 -4.13 -11.02 2.43
N ALA A 13 -5.11 -11.90 2.27
CA ALA A 13 -5.24 -12.73 1.07
C ALA A 13 -5.39 -11.88 -0.20
N HIS A 14 -6.19 -10.81 -0.13
CA HIS A 14 -6.38 -9.90 -1.25
C HIS A 14 -5.15 -9.01 -1.49
N ILE A 15 -4.48 -8.54 -0.43
CA ILE A 15 -3.18 -7.86 -0.54
C ILE A 15 -2.19 -8.71 -1.35
N ILE A 16 -2.04 -9.98 -0.98
CA ILE A 16 -1.10 -10.89 -1.65
C ILE A 16 -1.54 -11.10 -3.11
N ALA A 17 -2.81 -11.41 -3.36
CA ALA A 17 -3.33 -11.62 -4.70
C ALA A 17 -3.17 -10.38 -5.59
N ALA A 18 -3.51 -9.19 -5.11
CA ALA A 18 -3.30 -7.93 -5.82
C ALA A 18 -1.81 -7.68 -6.09
N SER A 19 -0.93 -7.97 -5.13
CA SER A 19 0.52 -7.84 -5.33
C SER A 19 1.03 -8.75 -6.46
N ILE A 20 0.43 -9.94 -6.65
CA ILE A 20 0.73 -10.90 -7.72
C ILE A 20 0.19 -10.43 -9.07
N MET A 21 -0.96 -9.77 -9.10
CA MET A 21 -1.60 -9.30 -10.33
C MET A 21 -0.98 -7.99 -10.84
N ALA A 22 -0.72 -7.02 -9.96
CA ALA A 22 -0.27 -5.68 -10.32
C ALA A 22 1.24 -5.60 -10.58
N ARG A 23 1.72 -4.64 -11.38
CA ARG A 23 3.16 -4.46 -11.63
C ARG A 23 3.81 -3.61 -10.53
N PRO A 24 5.01 -3.99 -10.03
CA PRO A 24 5.75 -3.14 -9.10
C PRO A 24 6.02 -1.75 -9.69
N GLY A 25 5.81 -0.71 -8.88
CA GLY A 25 5.97 0.67 -9.32
C GLY A 25 5.76 1.68 -8.19
N ARG A 26 5.80 2.97 -8.52
CA ARG A 26 5.53 4.05 -7.56
C ARG A 26 4.04 4.23 -7.27
N ASP A 27 3.20 3.74 -8.18
CA ASP A 27 1.75 3.70 -8.07
C ASP A 27 1.23 2.39 -8.66
N THR A 28 0.90 1.45 -7.78
CA THR A 28 0.66 0.04 -8.13
C THR A 28 -0.82 -0.29 -8.25
N LEU A 29 -1.63 0.27 -7.35
CA LEU A 29 -3.07 0.13 -7.36
C LEU A 29 -3.68 1.49 -7.68
N PRO A 30 -4.59 1.59 -8.66
CA PRO A 30 -5.24 2.84 -8.98
C PRO A 30 -6.15 3.30 -7.82
N PRO A 31 -6.59 4.57 -7.81
CA PRO A 31 -7.48 5.11 -6.78
C PRO A 31 -8.89 4.51 -6.94
N LEU A 32 -9.12 3.32 -6.37
CA LEU A 32 -10.35 2.54 -6.55
C LEU A 32 -11.47 2.93 -5.58
N THR A 33 -11.12 3.34 -4.37
CA THR A 33 -12.08 3.73 -3.33
C THR A 33 -11.67 5.08 -2.73
N PRO A 34 -12.63 5.93 -2.29
CA PRO A 34 -12.30 7.26 -1.78
C PRO A 34 -11.34 7.22 -0.58
N ALA A 35 -11.56 6.32 0.36
CA ALA A 35 -10.74 6.22 1.57
C ALA A 35 -9.30 5.75 1.26
N PHE A 36 -9.13 4.76 0.37
CA PHE A 36 -7.81 4.39 -0.15
C PHE A 36 -7.12 5.57 -0.85
N ALA A 37 -7.84 6.26 -1.74
CA ALA A 37 -7.31 7.40 -2.50
C ALA A 37 -6.86 8.55 -1.59
N ALA A 38 -7.61 8.81 -0.53
CA ALA A 38 -7.31 9.84 0.45
C ALA A 38 -6.10 9.47 1.33
N LEU A 39 -6.03 8.23 1.82
CA LEU A 39 -5.14 7.84 2.91
C LEU A 39 -3.85 7.14 2.45
N ALA A 40 -3.90 6.33 1.40
CA ALA A 40 -2.80 5.43 1.03
C ALA A 40 -2.32 5.56 -0.43
N TRP A 41 -3.11 6.17 -1.31
CA TRP A 41 -2.69 6.45 -2.70
C TRP A 41 -1.81 7.71 -2.79
N PRO A 42 -0.75 7.73 -3.61
CA PRO A 42 -0.25 6.63 -4.45
C PRO A 42 0.48 5.54 -3.65
N LEU A 43 0.22 4.28 -4.02
CA LEU A 43 0.75 3.10 -3.32
C LEU A 43 1.93 2.49 -4.07
N ALA A 44 3.12 2.58 -3.49
CA ALA A 44 4.32 1.97 -4.06
C ALA A 44 4.35 0.45 -3.80
N MET A 45 5.01 -0.29 -4.70
CA MET A 45 5.33 -1.70 -4.51
C MET A 45 6.78 -2.00 -4.86
N LEU A 46 7.49 -2.70 -3.97
CA LEU A 46 8.80 -3.26 -4.27
C LEU A 46 8.68 -4.53 -5.12
N PRO A 47 9.64 -4.80 -6.04
CA PRO A 47 9.76 -6.13 -6.63
C PRO A 47 10.03 -7.18 -5.54
N PHE A 48 9.83 -8.46 -5.89
CA PHE A 48 10.06 -9.54 -4.93
C PHE A 48 11.49 -9.48 -4.41
N GLN A 49 11.62 -9.55 -3.08
CA GLN A 49 12.89 -9.68 -2.38
C GLN A 49 12.71 -10.69 -1.26
N VAL A 50 13.78 -11.44 -0.98
CA VAL A 50 13.74 -12.52 0.01
C VAL A 50 13.45 -11.93 1.42
N PRO A 51 12.42 -12.44 2.12
CA PRO A 51 12.09 -12.02 3.49
C PRO A 51 13.26 -12.19 4.45
N GLY A 52 13.35 -11.34 5.47
CA GLY A 52 14.40 -11.38 6.50
C GLY A 52 15.78 -10.87 6.03
N THR A 53 15.94 -10.48 4.77
CA THR A 53 17.23 -9.98 4.26
C THR A 53 17.45 -8.50 4.56
N ARG A 54 18.72 -8.12 4.73
CA ARG A 54 19.12 -6.70 4.82
C ARG A 54 18.79 -5.91 3.56
N ALA A 55 18.76 -6.56 2.39
CA ALA A 55 18.37 -5.93 1.13
C ALA A 55 16.92 -5.44 1.19
N LEU A 56 15.98 -6.32 1.58
CA LEU A 56 14.58 -5.96 1.76
C LEU A 56 14.41 -4.83 2.79
N ALA A 57 15.06 -4.93 3.93
CA ALA A 57 15.01 -3.90 4.96
C ALA A 57 15.48 -2.53 4.44
N LYS A 58 16.60 -2.48 3.69
CA LYS A 58 17.11 -1.24 3.08
C LYS A 58 16.17 -0.68 2.04
N SER A 59 15.61 -1.53 1.16
CA SER A 59 14.64 -1.10 0.15
C SER A 59 13.37 -0.53 0.78
N ALA A 60 12.80 -1.22 1.77
CA ALA A 60 11.60 -0.75 2.48
C ALA A 60 11.86 0.56 3.25
N ALA A 61 12.98 0.64 3.99
CA ALA A 61 13.36 1.85 4.72
C ALA A 61 13.53 3.07 3.79
N ARG A 62 14.07 2.85 2.58
CA ARG A 62 14.19 3.92 1.57
C ARG A 62 12.82 4.42 1.12
N GLU A 63 11.84 3.55 0.87
CA GLU A 63 10.49 3.98 0.50
C GLU A 63 9.80 4.80 1.61
N PHE A 64 10.03 4.45 2.88
CA PHE A 64 9.50 5.19 4.03
C PHE A 64 10.31 6.43 4.44
N SER A 65 11.46 6.68 3.81
CA SER A 65 12.29 7.87 4.10
C SER A 65 11.58 9.19 3.78
N GLY A 66 10.66 9.17 2.81
CA GLY A 66 9.82 10.31 2.46
C GLY A 66 8.49 10.32 3.24
N LYS A 67 7.44 10.82 2.60
CA LYS A 67 6.10 10.95 3.20
C LYS A 67 5.23 9.68 3.11
N ARG A 68 5.73 8.59 2.51
CA ARG A 68 4.95 7.35 2.35
C ARG A 68 4.61 6.75 3.72
N ARG A 69 3.41 6.17 3.79
CA ARG A 69 2.88 5.50 4.98
C ARG A 69 2.45 4.05 4.70
N ALA A 70 2.41 3.63 3.44
CA ALA A 70 2.11 2.26 3.01
C ALA A 70 3.07 1.81 1.90
N LEU A 71 3.38 0.52 1.85
CA LEU A 71 4.27 -0.11 0.86
C LEU A 71 3.88 -1.57 0.63
N LEU A 72 3.56 -1.92 -0.60
CA LEU A 72 3.38 -3.32 -1.00
C LEU A 72 4.73 -4.01 -1.25
N LEU A 73 4.76 -5.30 -0.94
CA LEU A 73 5.86 -6.20 -1.23
C LEU A 73 5.32 -7.28 -2.18
N ARG A 74 5.79 -7.27 -3.43
CA ARG A 74 5.40 -8.22 -4.47
C ARG A 74 5.51 -9.67 -3.96
N ASN A 75 4.43 -10.45 -4.08
CA ASN A 75 4.34 -11.85 -3.65
C ASN A 75 4.54 -12.07 -2.12
N HIS A 76 4.34 -11.04 -1.29
CA HIS A 76 4.65 -11.13 0.14
C HIS A 76 3.59 -10.49 1.02
N GLY A 77 3.31 -9.19 0.88
CA GLY A 77 2.36 -8.55 1.78
C GLY A 77 2.44 -7.02 1.78
N LEU A 78 1.95 -6.43 2.86
CA LEU A 78 1.88 -4.98 3.05
C LEU A 78 2.70 -4.56 4.28
N LEU A 79 3.36 -3.41 4.17
CA LEU A 79 3.90 -2.66 5.29
C LEU A 79 3.15 -1.33 5.39
N THR A 80 2.66 -0.98 6.57
CA THR A 80 2.16 0.36 6.89
C THR A 80 2.85 0.92 8.11
N VAL A 81 2.91 2.25 8.19
CA VAL A 81 3.57 2.97 9.28
C VAL A 81 2.72 4.14 9.76
N GLY A 82 2.66 4.35 11.07
CA GLY A 82 1.87 5.42 11.69
C GLY A 82 2.47 5.94 12.99
N SER A 83 1.97 7.08 13.46
CA SER A 83 2.28 7.64 14.78
C SER A 83 1.60 6.87 15.92
N SER A 84 0.55 6.10 15.59
CA SER A 84 -0.22 5.25 16.50
C SER A 84 -0.66 3.94 15.83
N PHE A 85 -1.10 2.96 16.62
CA PHE A 85 -1.68 1.73 16.09
C PHE A 85 -2.90 2.01 15.22
N ARG A 86 -3.75 2.95 15.64
CA ARG A 86 -4.93 3.36 14.87
C ARG A 86 -4.53 3.81 13.46
N GLU A 87 -3.54 4.71 13.34
CA GLU A 87 -3.10 5.21 12.03
C GLU A 87 -2.51 4.08 11.16
N ALA A 88 -1.62 3.25 11.71
CA ALA A 88 -0.99 2.18 10.94
C ALA A 88 -1.99 1.09 10.50
N VAL A 89 -2.92 0.71 11.38
CA VAL A 89 -3.93 -0.32 11.10
C VAL A 89 -5.00 0.20 10.15
N THR A 90 -5.50 1.42 10.31
CA THR A 90 -6.46 2.03 9.37
C THR A 90 -5.88 2.08 7.96
N LEU A 91 -4.60 2.46 7.81
CA LEU A 91 -3.95 2.39 6.50
C LEU A 91 -3.88 0.97 5.93
N ALA A 92 -3.68 -0.04 6.79
CA ALA A 92 -3.65 -1.44 6.35
C ALA A 92 -5.02 -1.93 5.90
N GLU A 93 -6.09 -1.56 6.63
CA GLU A 93 -7.48 -1.88 6.30
C GLU A 93 -7.89 -1.26 4.95
N GLU A 94 -7.59 0.02 4.73
CA GLU A 94 -7.95 0.70 3.48
C GLU A 94 -7.20 0.15 2.27
N VAL A 95 -5.94 -0.27 2.46
CA VAL A 95 -5.19 -0.95 1.39
C VAL A 95 -5.72 -2.38 1.15
N ASP A 96 -6.13 -3.11 2.19
CA ASP A 96 -6.72 -4.46 2.03
C ASP A 96 -8.06 -4.40 1.29
N GLU A 97 -8.93 -3.42 1.62
CA GLU A 97 -10.19 -3.22 0.90
C GLU A 97 -9.95 -2.79 -0.56
N ALA A 98 -9.00 -1.88 -0.83
CA ALA A 98 -8.64 -1.54 -2.21
C ALA A 98 -8.08 -2.75 -2.98
N ALA A 99 -7.24 -3.57 -2.34
CA ALA A 99 -6.71 -4.79 -2.92
C ALA A 99 -7.83 -5.81 -3.20
N ARG A 100 -8.81 -5.94 -2.30
CA ARG A 100 -9.99 -6.79 -2.48
C ARG A 100 -10.81 -6.34 -3.69
N VAL A 101 -11.11 -5.05 -3.80
CA VAL A 101 -11.81 -4.48 -4.96
C VAL A 101 -11.02 -4.76 -6.24
N PHE A 102 -9.72 -4.48 -6.25
CA PHE A 102 -8.85 -4.72 -7.41
C PHE A 102 -8.89 -6.18 -7.88
N VAL A 103 -8.83 -7.14 -6.95
CA VAL A 103 -8.90 -8.57 -7.28
C VAL A 103 -10.28 -8.94 -7.82
N LEU A 104 -11.35 -8.49 -7.17
CA LEU A 104 -12.73 -8.81 -7.58
C LEU A 104 -13.09 -8.24 -8.96
N THR A 105 -12.57 -7.08 -9.32
CA THR A 105 -12.77 -6.52 -10.67
C THR A 105 -11.82 -7.10 -11.72
N GLY A 106 -10.82 -7.88 -11.29
CA GLY A 106 -9.75 -8.37 -12.16
C GLY A 106 -8.82 -7.25 -12.65
N GLY A 107 -8.70 -6.16 -11.89
CA GLY A 107 -7.94 -4.97 -12.26
C GLY A 107 -8.57 -4.17 -13.41
N ARG A 108 -9.89 -4.29 -13.61
CA ARG A 108 -10.65 -3.59 -14.66
C ARG A 108 -11.69 -2.66 -14.06
N GLY A 109 -12.23 -1.76 -14.89
CA GLY A 109 -13.24 -0.77 -14.50
C GLY A 109 -12.66 0.63 -14.39
N ASP A 110 -13.56 1.61 -14.25
CA ASP A 110 -13.19 3.00 -14.09
C ASP A 110 -12.62 3.27 -12.69
N THR A 111 -11.68 4.21 -12.62
CA THR A 111 -11.03 4.62 -11.37
C THR A 111 -11.49 6.03 -11.01
N ILE A 112 -11.27 6.44 -9.75
CA ILE A 112 -11.53 7.84 -9.37
C ILE A 112 -10.63 8.76 -10.21
N PRO A 113 -11.18 9.77 -10.90
CA PRO A 113 -10.37 10.73 -11.65
C PRO A 113 -9.36 11.43 -10.74
N GLU A 114 -8.11 11.57 -11.19
CA GLU A 114 -7.05 12.15 -10.35
C GLU A 114 -7.35 13.61 -9.95
N GLU A 115 -8.09 14.35 -10.78
CA GLU A 115 -8.54 15.71 -10.50
C GLU A 115 -9.51 15.81 -9.32
N ASP A 116 -10.21 14.73 -8.98
CA ASP A 116 -11.17 14.69 -7.86
C ASP A 116 -10.51 14.26 -6.55
N ILE A 117 -9.31 13.66 -6.58
CA ILE A 117 -8.60 13.19 -5.37
C ILE A 117 -8.33 14.32 -4.35
N PRO A 118 -7.98 15.56 -4.74
CA PRO A 118 -7.85 16.66 -3.78
C PRO A 118 -9.13 16.99 -3.02
N ARG A 119 -10.31 16.62 -3.54
CA ARG A 119 -11.62 16.91 -2.93
C ARG A 119 -12.01 15.91 -1.84
N ILE A 120 -11.28 14.80 -1.73
CA ILE A 120 -11.50 13.71 -0.76
C ILE A 120 -10.39 13.60 0.28
N ARG A 121 -9.37 14.48 0.21
CA ARG A 121 -8.22 14.52 1.14
C ARG A 121 -8.40 15.56 2.25
#